data_AF-A0A523V448-F1
#
_entry.id   AF-A0A523V448-F1
#
_cell.length_a   1.000
_cell.length_b   1.000
_cell.length_c   1.000
_cell.angle_alpha   90.00
_cell.angle_beta   90.00
_cell.angle_gamma   90.00
#
_symmetry.space_group_name_H-M   'P 1'
#
loop_
_entity.id
_entity.type
_entity.pdbx_description
1 polymer ?
#
loop_
_entity_poly.entity_id
_entity_poly.type
_entity_poly.pdbx_seq_one_letter_code
_entity_poly.pdbx_strand_id
1 'polypeptide(L)'
;MMALDEKQMEQMAKEILQAQKTQKPITNLTDRFPDVTVAEAYDIQMKLVQERLKSGEMIVGRKIGLCAKANQIMFGVDEPIYGHIFNTMVVPEGEPVSLSKL
;
A
#
# COMPACT_ATOMS: atom_id res chain seq x y z
N MET A 1 4.75 -22.85 -9.01
CA MET A 1 4.80 -21.49 -8.47
C MET A 1 5.23 -20.56 -9.59
N MET A 2 4.30 -19.74 -10.08
CA MET A 2 4.64 -18.67 -11.02
C MET A 2 4.56 -17.36 -10.24
N ALA A 3 5.64 -16.60 -10.27
CA ALA A 3 5.64 -15.24 -9.76
C ALA A 3 4.56 -14.42 -10.46
N LEU A 4 3.98 -13.44 -9.76
CA LEU A 4 3.14 -12.43 -10.38
C LEU A 4 3.90 -11.77 -11.53
N ASP A 5 3.31 -11.75 -12.71
CA ASP A 5 3.91 -11.05 -13.83
C ASP A 5 3.80 -9.52 -13.63
N GLU A 6 4.64 -8.77 -14.35
CA GLU A 6 4.69 -7.32 -14.23
C GLU A 6 3.34 -6.65 -14.53
N LYS A 7 2.58 -7.20 -15.49
CA LYS A 7 1.29 -6.65 -15.90
C LYS A 7 0.23 -6.87 -14.81
N GLN A 8 0.26 -8.01 -14.12
CA GLN A 8 -0.60 -8.30 -12.98
C GLN A 8 -0.30 -7.35 -11.82
N MET A 9 0.98 -7.10 -11.52
CA MET A 9 1.37 -6.16 -10.46
C MET A 9 0.95 -4.72 -10.78
N GLU A 10 1.12 -4.28 -12.02
CA GLU A 10 0.65 -2.97 -12.49
C GLU A 10 -0.87 -2.83 -12.42
N GLN A 11 -1.59 -3.89 -12.78
CA GLN A 11 -3.04 -3.93 -12.72
C GLN A 11 -3.53 -3.87 -11.27
N MET A 12 -2.92 -4.65 -10.37
CA MET A 12 -3.18 -4.57 -8.93
C MET A 12 -2.92 -3.17 -8.39
N ALA A 13 -1.84 -2.52 -8.81
CA ALA A 13 -1.53 -1.18 -8.40
C ALA A 13 -2.63 -0.18 -8.77
N LYS A 14 -3.11 -0.25 -10.01
CA LYS A 14 -4.22 0.59 -10.51
C LYS A 14 -5.52 0.31 -9.76
N GLU A 15 -5.83 -0.95 -9.47
CA GLU A 15 -7.04 -1.34 -8.73
C GLU A 15 -7.02 -0.81 -7.29
N ILE A 16 -5.88 -0.89 -6.59
CA ILE A 16 -5.75 -0.34 -5.22
C ILE A 16 -5.91 1.19 -5.25
N LEU A 17 -5.31 1.89 -6.23
CA LEU A 17 -5.48 3.34 -6.36
C LEU A 17 -6.93 3.71 -6.69
N GLN A 18 -7.62 2.91 -7.51
CA GLN A 18 -9.03 3.12 -7.81
C GLN A 18 -9.91 2.84 -6.59
N ALA A 19 -9.59 1.82 -5.80
CA ALA A 19 -10.26 1.51 -4.53
C ALA A 19 -10.14 2.69 -3.56
N GLN A 20 -8.95 3.27 -3.43
CA GLN A 20 -8.70 4.46 -2.62
C GLN A 20 -9.53 5.66 -3.10
N LYS A 21 -9.56 5.93 -4.42
CA LYS A 21 -10.34 7.05 -5.00
C LYS A 21 -11.85 6.88 -4.85
N THR A 22 -12.35 5.65 -4.91
CA THR A 22 -13.78 5.34 -4.91
C THR A 22 -14.32 4.92 -3.56
N GLN A 23 -13.45 4.71 -2.56
CA GLN A 23 -13.80 4.16 -1.25
C GLN A 23 -14.53 2.82 -1.35
N LYS A 24 -14.19 2.02 -2.37
CA LYS A 24 -14.76 0.69 -2.59
C LYS A 24 -13.67 -0.35 -2.38
N PRO A 25 -13.79 -1.21 -1.37
CA PRO A 25 -12.84 -2.29 -1.15
C PRO A 25 -12.74 -3.22 -2.37
N ILE A 26 -11.56 -3.79 -2.56
CA ILE A 26 -11.31 -4.86 -3.53
C ILE A 26 -11.04 -6.17 -2.80
N THR A 27 -11.14 -7.29 -3.50
CA THR A 27 -10.74 -8.60 -2.98
C THR A 27 -9.28 -8.59 -2.54
N ASN A 28 -8.97 -9.24 -1.42
CA ASN A 28 -7.60 -9.31 -0.91
C ASN A 28 -6.67 -9.93 -1.95
N LEU A 29 -5.42 -9.45 -1.97
CA LEU A 29 -4.40 -9.94 -2.90
C LEU A 29 -4.15 -11.45 -2.71
N THR A 30 -4.09 -11.91 -1.46
CA THR A 30 -3.86 -13.31 -1.09
C THR A 30 -5.02 -14.25 -1.47
N ASP A 31 -6.24 -13.74 -1.61
CA ASP A 31 -7.38 -14.55 -2.05
C ASP A 31 -7.32 -14.79 -3.58
N ARG A 32 -6.74 -13.85 -4.33
CA ARG A 32 -6.57 -13.92 -5.79
C ARG A 32 -5.30 -14.64 -6.20
N PHE A 33 -4.24 -14.42 -5.44
CA PHE A 33 -2.90 -14.95 -5.67
C PHE A 33 -2.40 -15.58 -4.36
N PRO A 34 -2.78 -16.83 -4.06
CA PRO A 34 -2.45 -17.49 -2.80
C PRO A 34 -0.94 -17.62 -2.54
N ASP A 35 -0.15 -17.66 -3.61
CA ASP A 35 1.31 -17.82 -3.56
C ASP A 35 2.07 -16.47 -3.55
N VAL A 36 1.37 -15.33 -3.44
CA VAL A 36 2.02 -14.01 -3.45
C VAL A 36 3.01 -13.87 -2.31
N THR A 37 4.20 -13.39 -2.64
CA THR A 37 5.30 -13.17 -1.70
C THR A 37 5.30 -11.73 -1.17
N VAL A 38 5.99 -11.51 -0.05
CA VAL A 38 6.22 -10.17 0.50
C VAL A 38 7.00 -9.30 -0.49
N ALA A 39 7.94 -9.87 -1.23
CA ALA A 39 8.71 -9.15 -2.26
C ALA A 39 7.79 -8.61 -3.37
N GLU A 40 6.90 -9.45 -3.91
CA GLU A 40 5.92 -9.02 -4.93
C GLU A 40 4.92 -8.00 -4.38
N ALA A 41 4.54 -8.11 -3.10
CA ALA A 41 3.71 -7.09 -2.45
C ALA A 41 4.42 -5.72 -2.39
N TYR A 42 5.74 -5.70 -2.16
CA TYR A 42 6.53 -4.48 -2.25
C TYR A 42 6.69 -3.98 -3.69
N ASP A 43 6.82 -4.87 -4.68
CA ASP A 43 6.84 -4.46 -6.08
C ASP A 43 5.53 -3.78 -6.50
N ILE A 44 4.38 -4.33 -6.06
CA ILE A 44 3.07 -3.68 -6.23
C ILE A 44 3.04 -2.31 -5.53
N GLN A 45 3.56 -2.20 -4.30
CA GLN A 45 3.67 -0.91 -3.60
C GLN A 45 4.51 0.10 -4.41
N MET A 46 5.61 -0.33 -5.03
CA MET A 46 6.46 0.55 -5.82
C MET A 46 5.77 1.01 -7.12
N LYS A 47 4.97 0.14 -7.75
CA LYS A 47 4.11 0.54 -8.88
C LYS A 47 3.06 1.58 -8.44
N LEU A 48 2.46 1.42 -7.25
CA LEU A 48 1.59 2.44 -6.64
C LEU A 48 2.30 3.79 -6.50
N VAL A 49 3.51 3.76 -5.94
CA VAL A 49 4.32 4.97 -5.72
C VAL A 49 4.60 5.66 -7.04
N GLN A 50 5.01 4.91 -8.07
CA GLN A 50 5.27 5.46 -9.40
C GLN A 50 4.03 6.15 -9.99
N GLU A 51 2.85 5.54 -9.90
CA GLU A 51 1.61 6.14 -10.41
C GLU A 51 1.23 7.42 -9.65
N ARG A 52 1.42 7.45 -8.33
CA ARG A 52 1.18 8.66 -7.53
C ARG A 52 2.15 9.78 -7.86
N LEU A 53 3.43 9.47 -8.03
CA LEU A 53 4.44 10.44 -8.49
C LEU A 53 4.10 10.99 -9.89
N LYS A 54 3.66 10.14 -10.83
CA LYS A 54 3.20 10.57 -12.17
C LYS A 54 2.00 11.52 -12.10
N SER A 55 1.15 11.38 -11.08
CA SER A 55 0.02 12.29 -10.85
C SER A 55 0.40 13.62 -10.17
N GLY A 56 1.68 13.84 -9.91
CA GLY A 56 2.20 15.09 -9.32
C GLY A 56 2.29 15.09 -7.80
N GLU A 57 2.01 13.97 -7.13
CA GLU A 57 2.22 13.84 -5.70
C GLU A 57 3.71 13.75 -5.36
N MET A 58 4.08 14.15 -4.15
CA MET A 58 5.46 14.12 -3.66
C MET A 58 5.57 13.21 -2.43
N ILE A 59 6.62 12.40 -2.37
CA ILE A 59 6.96 11.67 -1.15
C ILE A 59 7.54 12.67 -0.14
N VAL A 60 6.91 12.79 1.02
CA VAL A 60 7.32 13.69 2.11
C VAL A 60 7.75 12.93 3.37
N GLY A 61 7.68 11.61 3.36
CA GLY A 61 8.12 10.79 4.47
C GLY A 61 8.01 9.30 4.23
N ARG A 62 8.37 8.52 5.25
CA ARG A 62 8.23 7.06 5.28
C ARG A 62 7.62 6.64 6.62
N LYS A 63 6.86 5.56 6.60
CA LYS A 63 6.23 4.95 7.78
C LYS A 63 6.79 3.56 7.97
N ILE A 64 7.11 3.22 9.21
CA ILE A 64 7.38 1.83 9.61
C ILE A 64 6.16 1.30 10.39
N GLY A 65 5.75 0.07 10.08
CA GLY A 65 4.66 -0.66 10.69
C GLY A 65 5.12 -1.99 11.26
N LEU A 66 4.29 -2.61 12.11
CA LEU A 66 4.59 -3.90 12.74
C LEU A 66 5.95 -3.94 13.48
N CYS A 67 6.34 -2.85 14.16
CA CYS A 67 7.61 -2.79 14.87
C CYS A 67 7.69 -3.73 16.10
N ALA A 68 6.56 -4.01 16.73
CA ALA A 68 6.49 -4.87 17.91
C ALA A 68 6.56 -6.35 17.52
N LYS A 69 7.41 -7.14 18.19
CA LYS A 69 7.54 -8.57 17.93
C LYS A 69 6.24 -9.36 18.07
N ALA A 70 5.38 -9.00 19.03
CA ALA A 70 4.07 -9.63 19.17
C ALA A 70 3.20 -9.47 17.91
N ASN A 71 3.22 -8.29 17.28
CA ASN A 71 2.47 -8.05 16.05
C ASN A 71 3.11 -8.76 14.85
N GLN A 72 4.45 -8.81 14.78
CA GLN A 72 5.15 -9.56 13.73
C GLN A 72 4.74 -11.04 13.74
N ILE A 73 4.72 -11.67 14.93
CA ILE A 73 4.25 -13.05 15.12
C ILE A 73 2.78 -13.19 14.71
N MET A 74 1.91 -12.27 15.15
CA MET A 74 0.48 -12.31 14.86
C MET A 74 0.18 -12.22 13.35
N PHE A 75 0.93 -11.40 12.62
CA PHE A 75 0.74 -11.17 11.18
C PHE A 75 1.64 -12.05 10.30
N GLY A 76 2.43 -12.94 10.90
CA GLY A 76 3.28 -13.88 10.16
C GLY A 76 4.42 -13.22 9.39
N VAL A 77 4.93 -12.08 9.86
CA VAL A 77 6.11 -11.42 9.30
C VAL A 77 7.29 -11.55 10.26
N ASP A 78 8.50 -11.57 9.72
CA ASP A 78 9.76 -11.71 10.47
C ASP A 78 10.44 -10.37 10.78
N GLU A 79 10.09 -9.33 10.02
CA GLU A 79 10.59 -7.97 10.16
C GLU A 79 9.48 -6.89 10.07
N PRO A 80 9.74 -5.65 10.53
CA PRO A 80 8.82 -4.54 10.33
C PRO A 80 8.58 -4.26 8.84
N ILE A 81 7.36 -3.82 8.52
CA ILE A 81 7.03 -3.39 7.15
C ILE A 81 7.18 -1.88 6.99
N TYR A 82 7.33 -1.39 5.77
CA TYR A 82 7.41 0.05 5.49
C TYR A 82 6.47 0.51 4.37
N GLY A 83 6.18 1.80 4.38
CA GLY A 83 5.42 2.48 3.32
C GLY A 83 5.85 3.94 3.13
N HIS A 84 5.28 4.58 2.11
CA HIS A 84 5.59 5.96 1.72
C HIS A 84 4.46 6.91 2.12
N ILE A 85 4.82 8.08 2.68
CA ILE A 85 3.88 9.15 3.00
C ILE A 85 3.98 10.20 1.91
N PHE A 86 2.84 10.57 1.33
CA PHE A 86 2.74 11.60 0.29
C PHE A 86 2.27 12.93 0.87
N ASN A 87 2.57 14.04 0.20
CA ASN A 87 2.15 15.39 0.59
C ASN A 87 0.63 15.50 0.80
N THR A 88 -0.17 14.77 0.03
CA THR A 88 -1.64 14.72 0.14
C THR A 88 -2.15 14.00 1.39
N MET A 89 -1.28 13.28 2.11
CA MET A 89 -1.61 12.54 3.34
C MET A 89 -1.31 13.34 4.60
N VAL A 90 -0.68 14.52 4.49
CA VAL A 90 -0.31 15.35 5.63
C VAL A 90 -1.49 16.22 6.02
N VAL A 91 -1.90 16.11 7.28
CA VAL A 91 -2.89 16.99 7.91
C VAL A 91 -2.19 17.79 9.02
N PRO A 92 -2.25 19.13 8.99
CA PRO A 92 -1.67 19.96 10.04
C PRO A 92 -2.31 19.71 11.41
N GLU A 93 -1.54 19.94 12.46
CA GLU A 93 -2.04 19.90 13.83
C GLU A 93 -3.19 20.91 14.02
N GLY A 94 -4.27 20.48 14.66
CA GLY A 94 -5.45 21.32 14.91
C GLY A 94 -6.44 21.39 13.75
N GLU A 95 -6.12 20.87 12.57
CA GLU A 95 -7.08 20.78 11.46
C GLU A 95 -7.98 19.54 11.58
N PRO A 96 -9.29 19.67 11.31
CA PRO A 96 -10.20 18.53 11.35
C PRO A 96 -9.95 17.58 10.16
N VAL A 97 -9.99 16.28 10.44
CA VAL A 97 -9.92 15.24 9.41
C VAL A 97 -11.34 14.95 8.89
N SER A 98 -11.52 15.05 7.57
CA SER A 98 -12.80 14.75 6.93
C SER A 98 -13.04 13.24 6.86
N LEU A 99 -14.06 12.75 7.57
CA LEU A 99 -14.43 11.32 7.55
C LEU A 99 -14.87 10.83 6.17
N SER A 100 -15.41 11.71 5.33
CA SER A 100 -15.79 11.35 3.96
C SER A 100 -14.61 11.19 3.02
N LYS A 101 -13.37 11.44 3.49
CA LYS A 101 -12.12 11.22 2.74
C LYS A 101 -11.23 10.13 3.35
N LEU A 102 -11.69 9.47 4.41
CA LEU A 102 -11.07 8.29 5.00
C LEU A 102 -11.51 7.00 4.30
#